data_AF-A0A7Y2BZ39-F1
#
_entry.id   AF-A0A7Y2BZ39-F1
#
_cell.length_a   1.000
_cell.length_b   1.000
_cell.length_c   1.000
_cell.angle_alpha   90.00
_cell.angle_beta   90.00
_cell.angle_gamma   90.00
#
_symmetry.space_group_name_H-M   'P 1'
#
loop_
_entity.id
_entity.type
_entity.pdbx_description
1 polymer ?
#
loop_
_entity_poly.entity_id
_entity_poly.type
_entity_poly.pdbx_seq_one_letter_code
_entity_poly.pdbx_strand_id
1 'polypeptide(L)'
;MRAINIVLIILLCPLFLAADSYYHSVKAVKGDGIYSLLRRYHLNDHNCNRQQFLQLNKMTINDPLVVGRSYKIPVLIFDYNGTSIRTTIGINNWDKAVRIQKYNETVLTKNLRKSTYKDSRILWVPYHELYCDESLPEKVEKVAPKKPVAYKGSYQHVPLFGEKESMVPIKDNNLANKVYYIVAGHGGPDPGARCTECSNTLCEDEYAYDVCLRLARELISHGAKVHVVIEDKNDGIRDDEYLECDTDEKCMGAKIPLSQKTRLKQRASAINNLYYKYKKRGITEQVAIMVHVDSYNDEKRRQDVYFYHHKSSKSSKRLAESLHNTFKEKYNYYQKNRGYKGFVKSRGLYMLNFTQPTSVYVELANIRNSADQERLIKASNREALAKWLYEGMTSF
;
A
#
# COMPACT_ATOMS: atom_id res chain seq x y z
N MET A 1 15.73 17.77 80.32
CA MET A 1 15.09 17.27 79.08
C MET A 1 15.18 18.38 78.03
N ARG A 2 16.04 18.22 77.02
CA ARG A 2 16.19 19.20 75.92
C ARG A 2 15.25 18.78 74.79
N ALA A 3 14.25 19.60 74.50
CA ALA A 3 13.32 19.39 73.40
C ALA A 3 14.02 19.71 72.06
N ILE A 4 14.09 18.73 71.18
CA ILE A 4 14.61 18.88 69.81
C ILE A 4 13.43 19.35 68.94
N ASN A 5 13.45 20.61 68.52
CA ASN A 5 12.52 21.14 67.53
C ASN A 5 12.95 20.65 66.14
N ILE A 6 12.21 19.68 65.59
CA ILE A 6 12.35 19.23 64.21
C ILE A 6 11.59 20.22 63.32
N VAL A 7 12.32 21.05 62.58
CA VAL A 7 11.77 21.94 61.55
C VAL A 7 11.49 21.08 60.30
N LEU A 8 10.22 20.85 60.01
CA LEU A 8 9.75 20.16 58.81
C LEU A 8 9.78 21.14 57.63
N ILE A 9 10.82 21.06 56.80
CA ILE A 9 10.91 21.83 55.54
C ILE A 9 9.97 21.17 54.52
N ILE A 10 8.79 21.75 54.33
CA ILE A 10 7.85 21.36 53.28
C ILE A 10 8.42 21.87 51.95
N LEU A 11 9.01 20.97 51.18
CA LEU A 11 9.47 21.21 49.82
C LEU A 11 8.21 21.37 48.92
N LEU A 12 7.75 22.62 48.72
CA LEU A 12 6.73 22.93 47.71
C LEU A 12 7.32 22.67 46.32
N CYS A 13 7.12 21.46 45.80
CA CYS A 13 7.40 21.14 44.41
C CYS A 13 6.35 21.87 43.56
N PRO A 14 6.72 22.82 42.68
CA PRO A 14 5.76 23.44 41.79
C PRO A 14 5.23 22.35 40.85
N LEU A 15 3.93 22.03 40.98
CA LEU A 15 3.22 21.28 39.95
C LEU A 15 3.23 22.15 38.69
N PHE A 16 4.15 21.86 37.78
CA PHE A 16 4.06 22.34 36.40
C PHE A 16 2.80 21.71 35.80
N LEU A 17 1.71 22.48 35.73
CA LEU A 17 0.58 22.16 34.87
C LEU A 17 1.10 22.18 33.43
N ALA A 18 1.39 21.00 32.87
CA ALA A 18 1.68 20.86 31.46
C ALA A 18 0.44 21.31 30.68
N ALA A 19 0.60 22.32 29.83
CA ALA A 19 -0.48 22.75 28.95
C ALA A 19 -0.86 21.59 28.02
N ASP A 20 -2.15 21.24 27.99
CA ASP A 20 -2.65 20.18 27.14
C ASP A 20 -2.42 20.54 25.66
N SER A 21 -1.80 19.62 24.91
CA SER A 21 -1.62 19.78 23.47
C SER A 21 -2.95 19.89 22.74
N TYR A 22 -3.03 20.71 21.69
CA TYR A 22 -4.24 20.88 20.89
C TYR A 22 -3.98 20.69 19.39
N TYR A 23 -5.03 20.40 18.63
CA TYR A 23 -4.92 20.21 17.17
C TYR A 23 -4.87 21.54 16.41
N HIS A 24 -3.93 21.65 15.48
CA HIS A 24 -3.80 22.80 14.58
C HIS A 24 -5.03 22.94 13.67
N SER A 25 -5.41 24.19 13.34
CA SER A 25 -6.56 24.49 12.48
C SER A 25 -6.13 25.33 11.28
N VAL A 26 -6.63 24.98 10.10
CA VAL A 26 -6.24 25.60 8.83
C VAL A 26 -7.46 25.89 7.97
N LYS A 27 -7.43 26.97 7.18
CA LYS A 27 -8.49 27.25 6.21
C LYS A 27 -8.32 26.41 4.95
N ALA A 28 -9.41 25.81 4.49
CA ALA A 28 -9.46 25.19 3.17
C ALA A 28 -9.35 26.27 2.09
N VAL A 29 -8.55 26.03 1.05
CA VAL A 29 -8.38 26.94 -0.10
C VAL A 29 -9.02 26.35 -1.36
N LYS A 30 -9.13 27.14 -2.43
CA LYS A 30 -9.64 26.67 -3.71
C LYS A 30 -8.80 25.47 -4.19
N GLY A 31 -9.46 24.33 -4.45
CA GLY A 31 -8.82 23.07 -4.85
C GLY A 31 -8.54 22.09 -3.71
N ASP A 32 -8.81 22.48 -2.45
CA ASP A 32 -8.77 21.54 -1.34
C ASP A 32 -10.00 20.62 -1.34
N GLY A 33 -9.74 19.32 -1.42
CA GLY A 33 -10.53 18.27 -0.81
C GLY A 33 -9.72 17.65 0.33
N ILE A 34 -10.29 16.66 1.03
CA ILE A 34 -9.66 16.05 2.22
C ILE A 34 -8.24 15.57 1.92
N TYR A 35 -8.04 14.84 0.82
CA TYR A 35 -6.73 14.35 0.40
C TYR A 35 -5.76 15.47 0.02
N SER A 36 -6.18 16.50 -0.73
CA SER A 36 -5.28 17.58 -1.13
C SER A 36 -4.90 18.49 0.04
N LEU A 37 -5.81 18.73 0.98
CA LEU A 37 -5.51 19.45 2.22
C LEU A 37 -4.48 18.67 3.06
N LEU A 38 -4.70 17.38 3.31
CA LEU A 38 -3.73 16.57 4.07
C LEU A 38 -2.38 16.47 3.36
N ARG A 39 -2.37 16.39 2.03
CA ARG A 39 -1.14 16.39 1.23
C ARG A 39 -0.40 17.72 1.31
N ARG A 40 -1.12 18.85 1.31
CA ARG A 40 -0.56 20.20 1.48
C ARG A 40 0.24 20.31 2.79
N TYR A 41 -0.19 19.63 3.84
CA TYR A 41 0.48 19.60 5.14
C TYR A 41 1.38 18.37 5.38
N HIS A 42 1.65 17.56 4.36
CA HIS A 42 2.48 16.34 4.45
C HIS A 42 1.96 15.29 5.45
N LEU A 43 0.64 15.09 5.48
CA LEU A 43 -0.04 14.15 6.40
C LEU A 43 -0.71 12.98 5.67
N ASN A 44 -0.75 13.01 4.33
CA ASN A 44 -1.53 12.06 3.54
C ASN A 44 -0.93 10.65 3.47
N ASP A 45 0.36 10.51 3.78
CA ASP A 45 1.09 9.25 3.61
C ASP A 45 0.72 8.19 4.66
N HIS A 46 0.13 8.62 5.78
CA HIS A 46 -0.36 7.73 6.84
C HIS A 46 -1.88 7.80 6.93
N ASN A 47 -2.57 6.67 6.72
CA ASN A 47 -4.04 6.58 6.77
C ASN A 47 -4.61 7.09 8.10
N CYS A 48 -3.95 6.80 9.22
CA CYS A 48 -4.39 7.23 10.53
C CYS A 48 -4.49 8.76 10.69
N ASN A 49 -3.67 9.56 9.99
CA ASN A 49 -3.86 11.01 9.95
C ASN A 49 -5.20 11.37 9.29
N ARG A 50 -5.55 10.71 8.19
CA ARG A 50 -6.82 10.96 7.49
C ARG A 50 -8.02 10.57 8.33
N GLN A 51 -7.97 9.41 8.98
CA GLN A 51 -9.00 9.00 9.95
C GLN A 51 -9.15 10.04 11.06
N GLN A 52 -8.03 10.50 11.61
CA GLN A 52 -8.04 11.53 12.65
C GLN A 52 -8.60 12.86 12.13
N PHE A 53 -8.29 13.28 10.90
CA PHE A 53 -8.88 14.47 10.29
C PHE A 53 -10.40 14.38 10.20
N LEU A 54 -10.94 13.24 9.74
CA LEU A 54 -12.37 13.00 9.66
C LEU A 54 -13.04 13.09 11.03
N GLN A 55 -12.44 12.43 12.03
CA GLN A 55 -12.93 12.45 13.41
C GLN A 55 -12.93 13.86 14.00
N LEU A 56 -11.82 14.60 13.85
CA LEU A 56 -11.67 15.95 14.40
C LEU A 56 -12.70 16.94 13.84
N ASN A 57 -13.12 16.75 12.60
CA ASN A 57 -14.05 17.65 11.93
C ASN A 57 -15.49 17.12 11.88
N LYS A 58 -15.73 15.92 12.43
CA LYS A 58 -17.04 15.23 12.40
C LYS A 58 -17.57 15.07 10.97
N MET A 59 -16.71 14.58 10.08
CA MET A 59 -16.99 14.46 8.64
C MET A 59 -16.77 13.02 8.16
N THR A 60 -17.40 12.69 7.05
CA THR A 60 -17.13 11.48 6.27
C THR A 60 -16.14 11.77 5.13
N ILE A 61 -15.58 10.71 4.53
CA ILE A 61 -14.59 10.87 3.45
C ILE A 61 -15.15 11.51 2.17
N ASN A 62 -16.46 11.48 1.99
CA ASN A 62 -17.15 12.04 0.83
C ASN A 62 -17.56 13.50 1.04
N ASP A 63 -17.44 14.02 2.26
CA ASP A 63 -17.89 15.37 2.56
C ASP A 63 -16.92 16.38 1.90
N PRO A 64 -17.45 17.36 1.15
CA PRO A 64 -16.61 18.37 0.54
C PRO A 64 -16.03 19.33 1.60
N LEU A 65 -14.84 19.85 1.34
CA LEU A 65 -14.31 20.97 2.11
C LEU A 65 -14.86 22.29 1.56
N VAL A 66 -15.31 23.16 2.45
CA VAL A 66 -15.82 24.49 2.10
C VAL A 66 -14.66 25.48 2.11
N VAL A 67 -14.39 26.10 0.97
CA VAL A 67 -13.33 27.11 0.84
C VAL A 67 -13.52 28.23 1.87
N GLY A 68 -12.46 28.60 2.56
CA GLY A 68 -12.45 29.62 3.62
C GLY A 68 -12.86 29.10 5.00
N ARG A 69 -13.52 27.93 5.10
CA ARG A 69 -13.84 27.29 6.38
C ARG A 69 -12.58 26.73 7.03
N SER A 70 -12.51 26.85 8.34
CA SER A 70 -11.42 26.30 9.15
C SER A 70 -11.68 24.84 9.49
N TYR A 71 -10.65 24.00 9.35
CA TYR A 71 -10.66 22.57 9.66
C TYR A 71 -9.49 22.23 10.57
N LYS A 72 -9.73 21.37 11.57
CA LYS A 72 -8.67 20.81 12.42
C LYS A 72 -7.89 19.76 11.65
N ILE A 73 -6.57 19.88 11.60
CA ILE A 73 -5.69 18.88 10.97
C ILE A 73 -5.04 17.99 12.03
N PRO A 74 -4.61 16.77 11.67
CA PRO A 74 -3.99 15.82 12.59
C PRO A 74 -2.53 16.20 12.88
N VAL A 75 -2.33 17.41 13.40
CA VAL A 75 -1.06 17.96 13.87
C VAL A 75 -1.32 18.56 15.24
N LEU A 76 -0.60 18.06 16.24
CA LEU A 76 -0.66 18.54 17.60
C LEU A 76 0.34 19.67 17.79
N ILE A 77 -0.08 20.66 18.57
CA ILE A 77 0.73 21.79 18.96
C ILE A 77 1.19 21.57 20.40
N PHE A 78 2.50 21.57 20.59
CA PHE A 78 3.16 21.49 21.89
C PHE A 78 3.99 22.74 22.16
N ASP A 79 4.02 23.17 23.41
CA ASP A 79 4.93 24.22 23.89
C ASP A 79 6.34 23.64 24.03
N TYR A 80 7.22 24.02 23.12
CA TYR A 80 8.60 23.55 23.08
C TYR A 80 9.36 24.02 24.32
N ASN A 81 9.83 23.07 25.12
CA ASN A 81 10.44 23.36 26.41
C ASN A 81 11.81 24.05 26.32
N GLY A 82 12.39 24.17 25.10
CA GLY A 82 13.68 24.82 24.86
C GLY A 82 14.87 23.85 24.90
N THR A 83 14.66 22.62 25.36
CA THR A 83 15.72 21.62 25.52
C THR A 83 15.77 20.67 24.33
N SER A 84 14.71 19.88 24.11
CA SER A 84 14.65 18.93 23.01
C SER A 84 13.22 18.53 22.68
N ILE A 85 12.99 18.02 21.46
CA ILE A 85 11.68 17.47 21.05
C ILE A 85 11.28 16.32 21.97
N ARG A 86 12.21 15.41 22.27
CA ARG A 86 11.99 14.26 23.16
C ARG A 86 11.44 14.66 24.53
N THR A 87 12.10 15.61 25.19
CA THR A 87 11.68 16.14 26.50
C THR A 87 10.41 16.99 26.41
N THR A 88 10.12 17.60 25.27
CA THR A 88 8.90 18.40 25.05
C THR A 88 7.64 17.51 25.05
N ILE A 89 7.73 16.31 24.46
CA ILE A 89 6.58 15.41 24.28
C ILE A 89 6.66 14.12 25.10
N GLY A 90 7.61 14.03 26.03
CA GLY A 90 7.74 12.91 26.96
C GLY A 90 8.11 11.58 26.29
N ILE A 91 8.88 11.59 25.20
CA ILE A 91 9.33 10.37 24.50
C ILE A 91 10.84 10.17 24.65
N ASN A 92 11.28 8.91 24.65
CA ASN A 92 12.72 8.58 24.62
C ASN A 92 13.25 8.24 23.21
N ASN A 93 12.34 7.98 22.25
CA ASN A 93 12.67 7.59 20.88
C ASN A 93 13.30 8.76 20.10
N TRP A 94 14.56 8.57 19.68
CA TRP A 94 15.34 9.57 18.95
C TRP A 94 14.90 9.71 17.50
N ASP A 95 14.64 8.60 16.80
CA ASP A 95 14.22 8.63 15.39
C ASP A 95 12.91 9.39 15.21
N LYS A 96 11.95 9.18 16.12
CA LYS A 96 10.70 9.95 16.20
C LYS A 96 10.95 11.44 16.35
N ALA A 97 11.87 11.83 17.23
CA ALA A 97 12.24 13.23 17.39
C ALA A 97 12.86 13.83 16.13
N VAL A 98 13.67 13.06 15.39
CA VAL A 98 14.24 13.49 14.11
C VAL A 98 13.17 13.63 13.02
N ARG A 99 12.23 12.69 12.92
CA ARG A 99 11.12 12.79 11.95
C ARG A 99 10.24 13.99 12.24
N ILE A 100 9.93 14.25 13.52
CA ILE A 100 9.22 15.46 13.95
C ILE A 100 10.01 16.72 13.61
N GLN A 101 11.33 16.75 13.85
CA GLN A 101 12.18 17.88 13.47
C GLN A 101 12.08 18.16 11.96
N LYS A 102 12.27 17.13 11.14
CA LYS A 102 12.21 17.22 9.67
C LYS A 102 10.85 17.69 9.18
N TYR A 103 9.76 17.25 9.82
CA TYR A 103 8.42 17.73 9.54
C TYR A 103 8.32 19.26 9.74
N ASN A 104 8.80 19.77 10.88
CA ASN A 104 8.77 21.21 11.19
C ASN A 104 9.61 22.05 10.22
N GLU A 105 10.78 21.56 9.82
CA GLU A 105 11.62 22.20 8.80
C GLU A 105 10.92 22.20 7.43
N THR A 106 10.27 21.09 7.07
CA THR A 106 9.54 20.96 5.81
C THR A 106 8.38 21.96 5.74
N VAL A 107 7.53 22.03 6.77
CA VAL A 107 6.39 22.98 6.76
C VAL A 107 6.84 24.44 6.83
N LEU A 108 8.02 24.74 7.38
CA LEU A 108 8.62 26.07 7.33
C LEU A 108 9.07 26.42 5.91
N THR A 109 9.82 25.54 5.25
CA THR A 109 10.31 25.77 3.87
C THR A 109 9.18 25.88 2.85
N LYS A 110 8.02 25.29 3.15
CA LYS A 110 6.78 25.41 2.36
C LYS A 110 5.92 26.62 2.71
N ASN A 111 6.39 27.52 3.58
CA ASN A 111 5.66 28.70 4.05
C ASN A 111 4.30 28.37 4.71
N LEU A 112 4.17 27.17 5.29
CA LEU A 112 2.96 26.75 6.03
C LEU A 112 3.04 27.16 7.51
N ARG A 113 4.23 27.48 8.00
CA ARG A 113 4.50 28.14 9.28
C ARG A 113 5.50 29.29 9.08
N LYS A 114 5.54 30.25 10.00
CA LYS A 114 6.30 31.52 9.84
C LYS A 114 7.71 31.52 10.41
N SER A 115 7.99 30.70 11.43
CA SER A 115 9.27 30.67 12.14
C SER A 115 9.60 29.25 12.61
N THR A 116 10.85 29.01 13.03
CA THR A 116 11.26 27.70 13.57
C THR A 116 10.51 27.39 14.88
N TYR A 117 10.44 26.12 15.27
CA TYR A 117 9.85 25.73 16.55
C TYR A 117 10.69 26.19 17.75
N LYS A 118 11.99 26.44 17.55
CA LYS A 118 12.90 26.94 18.59
C LYS A 118 12.61 28.40 18.91
N ASP A 119 12.40 29.24 17.89
CA ASP A 119 12.14 30.67 18.08
C ASP A 119 10.71 30.93 18.58
N SER A 120 9.73 30.24 17.99
CA SER A 120 8.31 30.40 18.36
C SER A 120 7.92 29.68 19.65
N ARG A 121 8.78 28.80 20.16
CA ARG A 121 8.42 27.81 21.19
C ARG A 121 7.21 26.93 20.83
N ILE A 122 6.88 26.81 19.54
CA ILE A 122 5.71 26.05 19.06
C ILE A 122 6.19 24.87 18.20
N LEU A 123 6.07 23.66 18.76
CA LEU A 123 6.41 22.41 18.09
C LEU A 123 5.16 21.77 17.47
N TRP A 124 5.23 21.50 16.16
CA TRP A 124 4.16 20.81 15.45
C TRP A 124 4.49 19.33 15.38
N VAL A 125 3.62 18.48 15.91
CA VAL A 125 3.84 17.03 15.95
C VAL A 125 2.72 16.36 15.16
N PRO A 126 2.99 15.77 14.00
CA PRO A 126 2.00 15.01 13.27
C PRO A 126 1.42 13.88 14.13
N TYR A 127 0.11 13.65 14.03
CA TYR A 127 -0.59 12.65 14.83
C TYR A 127 0.04 11.25 14.69
N HIS A 128 0.45 10.89 13.46
CA HIS A 128 1.09 9.61 13.17
C HIS A 128 2.42 9.36 13.87
N GLU A 129 3.12 10.39 14.32
CA GLU A 129 4.35 10.21 15.08
C GLU A 129 4.06 9.72 16.50
N LEU A 130 2.89 10.00 17.06
CA LEU A 130 2.58 9.65 18.46
C LEU A 130 1.61 8.48 18.58
N TYR A 131 0.61 8.42 17.71
CA TYR A 131 -0.58 7.58 17.92
C TYR A 131 -0.81 6.55 16.83
N CYS A 132 0.06 6.51 15.82
CA CYS A 132 0.03 5.43 14.86
C CYS A 132 1.16 4.48 15.23
N ASP A 133 0.81 3.25 15.58
CA ASP A 133 1.79 2.25 15.98
C ASP A 133 2.83 2.06 14.86
N GLU A 134 4.08 2.31 15.19
CA GLU A 134 5.25 2.01 14.38
C GLU A 134 5.48 0.50 14.40
N SER A 135 4.95 -0.22 13.44
CA SER A 135 5.62 -1.42 12.94
C SER A 135 6.29 -1.09 11.61
N LEU A 136 7.63 -1.08 11.66
CA LEU A 136 8.67 -1.05 10.61
C LEU A 136 9.30 0.33 10.34
N PRO A 137 10.65 0.42 10.43
CA PRO A 137 11.53 -0.31 9.51
C PRO A 137 12.53 -1.29 10.15
N GLU A 138 12.88 -2.32 9.38
CA GLU A 138 13.82 -3.41 9.68
C GLU A 138 15.26 -2.98 9.93
N LYS A 139 15.95 -3.66 10.87
CA LYS A 139 17.30 -4.20 10.66
C LYS A 139 17.42 -5.58 11.32
N VAL A 140 18.09 -6.46 10.59
CA VAL A 140 18.27 -7.90 10.83
C VAL A 140 19.16 -8.19 12.05
N GLU A 141 18.71 -9.04 12.98
CA GLU A 141 19.41 -10.27 13.45
C GLU A 141 18.60 -11.13 14.46
N LYS A 142 18.31 -12.37 14.03
CA LYS A 142 18.11 -13.69 14.68
C LYS A 142 17.59 -13.88 16.15
N VAL A 143 16.45 -14.62 16.22
CA VAL A 143 16.00 -15.67 17.22
C VAL A 143 15.53 -15.16 18.61
N ALA A 144 14.41 -15.54 19.26
CA ALA A 144 13.40 -16.62 19.18
C ALA A 144 12.02 -16.11 19.75
N PRO A 145 10.91 -16.87 19.64
CA PRO A 145 9.55 -16.32 19.69
C PRO A 145 9.05 -16.07 21.12
N LYS A 146 8.44 -14.90 21.35
CA LYS A 146 7.55 -14.69 22.51
C LYS A 146 6.16 -14.29 22.03
N LYS A 147 5.18 -15.03 22.56
CA LYS A 147 3.75 -15.06 22.19
C LYS A 147 3.12 -13.66 22.10
N PRO A 148 2.25 -13.39 21.13
CA PRO A 148 1.67 -12.07 20.92
C PRO A 148 0.62 -11.73 21.98
N VAL A 149 0.70 -10.51 22.52
CA VAL A 149 -0.34 -9.89 23.33
C VAL A 149 -1.21 -9.05 22.39
N ALA A 150 -2.53 -9.29 22.44
CA ALA A 150 -3.50 -8.89 21.44
C ALA A 150 -3.89 -7.40 21.47
N TYR A 151 -3.81 -6.74 20.30
CA TYR A 151 -4.61 -5.56 19.97
C TYR A 151 -5.90 -6.03 19.27
N LYS A 152 -7.06 -5.46 19.64
CA LYS A 152 -8.39 -5.83 19.11
C LYS A 152 -8.63 -5.25 17.70
N GLY A 153 -7.82 -5.66 16.72
CA GLY A 153 -8.16 -5.61 15.29
C GLY A 153 -8.43 -7.03 14.81
N SER A 154 -9.42 -7.24 13.94
CA SER A 154 -9.59 -8.55 13.31
C SER A 154 -8.44 -8.80 12.34
N TYR A 155 -7.79 -9.95 12.47
CA TYR A 155 -6.78 -10.41 11.52
C TYR A 155 -7.33 -11.58 10.71
N GLN A 156 -6.91 -11.70 9.46
CA GLN A 156 -7.12 -12.89 8.65
C GLN A 156 -5.79 -13.59 8.44
N HIS A 157 -5.71 -14.86 8.86
CA HIS A 157 -4.55 -15.69 8.61
C HIS A 157 -4.61 -16.27 7.19
N VAL A 158 -3.58 -15.99 6.39
CA VAL A 158 -3.41 -16.41 4.99
C VAL A 158 -1.99 -16.95 4.81
N PRO A 159 -1.76 -18.26 5.00
CA PRO A 159 -0.41 -18.85 4.94
C PRO A 159 0.35 -18.59 3.63
N LEU A 160 -0.37 -18.39 2.52
CA LEU A 160 0.19 -18.15 1.19
C LEU A 160 1.10 -16.91 1.13
N PHE A 161 0.94 -15.95 2.05
CA PHE A 161 1.79 -14.76 2.07
C PHE A 161 3.17 -15.00 2.73
N GLY A 162 3.45 -16.22 3.19
CA GLY A 162 4.67 -16.55 3.92
C GLY A 162 4.55 -16.17 5.39
N GLU A 163 5.46 -16.71 6.22
CA GLU A 163 5.38 -16.62 7.69
C GLU A 163 5.23 -15.17 8.17
N LYS A 164 6.08 -14.27 7.63
CA LYS A 164 6.11 -12.85 8.01
C LYS A 164 4.82 -12.09 7.69
N GLU A 165 4.18 -12.40 6.55
CA GLU A 165 3.05 -11.62 6.03
C GLU A 165 1.69 -12.34 6.10
N SER A 166 1.68 -13.55 6.68
CA SER A 166 0.50 -14.41 6.78
C SER A 166 -0.64 -13.82 7.60
N MET A 167 -0.36 -12.94 8.56
CA MET A 167 -1.37 -12.29 9.38
C MET A 167 -1.77 -10.95 8.77
N VAL A 168 -2.88 -10.94 8.04
CA VAL A 168 -3.39 -9.74 7.38
C VAL A 168 -4.25 -8.93 8.34
N PRO A 169 -3.87 -7.70 8.70
CA PRO A 169 -4.74 -6.81 9.46
C PRO A 169 -5.89 -6.34 8.59
N ILE A 170 -7.14 -6.52 9.05
CA ILE A 170 -8.31 -5.96 8.38
C ILE A 170 -8.42 -4.48 8.77
N LYS A 171 -8.18 -3.60 7.80
CA LYS A 171 -8.24 -2.13 7.95
C LYS A 171 -9.67 -1.63 7.92
N ASP A 172 -10.49 -2.18 7.02
CA ASP A 172 -11.91 -1.88 6.87
C ASP A 172 -12.59 -3.00 6.06
N ASN A 173 -13.88 -2.82 5.79
CA ASN A 173 -14.71 -3.76 5.03
C ASN A 173 -15.29 -3.11 3.77
N ASN A 174 -14.60 -2.13 3.18
CA ASN A 174 -15.09 -1.40 2.01
C ASN A 174 -15.28 -2.30 0.77
N LEU A 175 -14.58 -3.44 0.74
CA LEU A 175 -14.71 -4.46 -0.31
C LEU A 175 -15.49 -5.70 0.16
N ALA A 176 -16.23 -5.61 1.27
CA ALA A 176 -17.13 -6.68 1.69
C ALA A 176 -18.10 -7.04 0.57
N ASN A 177 -18.37 -8.33 0.42
CA ASN A 177 -19.19 -8.90 -0.65
C ASN A 177 -18.65 -8.68 -2.08
N LYS A 178 -17.36 -8.33 -2.24
CA LYS A 178 -16.68 -8.32 -3.54
C LYS A 178 -15.72 -9.49 -3.65
N VAL A 179 -15.64 -10.10 -4.83
CA VAL A 179 -14.76 -11.25 -5.09
C VAL A 179 -13.71 -10.90 -6.14
N TYR A 180 -12.45 -11.19 -5.83
CA TYR A 180 -11.33 -10.94 -6.73
C TYR A 180 -10.58 -12.24 -7.05
N TYR A 181 -10.23 -12.40 -8.32
CA TYR A 181 -9.44 -13.51 -8.83
C TYR A 181 -8.11 -12.96 -9.32
N ILE A 182 -7.02 -13.25 -8.62
CA ILE A 182 -5.69 -12.75 -8.92
C ILE A 182 -4.90 -13.87 -9.59
N VAL A 183 -4.43 -13.63 -10.81
CA VAL A 183 -3.76 -14.63 -11.64
C VAL A 183 -2.36 -14.14 -11.96
N ALA A 184 -1.35 -14.76 -11.38
CA ALA A 184 0.00 -14.64 -11.91
C ALA A 184 0.05 -15.32 -13.28
N GLY A 185 0.66 -14.64 -14.25
CA GLY A 185 1.02 -15.21 -15.53
C GLY A 185 1.94 -16.41 -15.34
N HIS A 186 1.96 -17.33 -16.31
CA HIS A 186 2.99 -18.38 -16.32
C HIS A 186 2.99 -19.23 -15.03
N GLY A 187 4.12 -19.74 -14.56
CA GLY A 187 4.25 -20.60 -13.40
C GLY A 187 4.12 -22.09 -13.72
N GLY A 188 4.67 -22.90 -12.83
CA GLY A 188 4.90 -24.32 -13.00
C GLY A 188 5.95 -24.57 -14.07
N PRO A 189 5.67 -25.37 -15.11
CA PRO A 189 6.68 -25.69 -16.14
C PRO A 189 6.99 -24.56 -17.13
N ASP A 190 6.49 -23.34 -16.89
CA ASP A 190 6.51 -22.24 -17.84
C ASP A 190 6.92 -20.97 -17.09
N PRO A 191 8.20 -20.55 -17.16
CA PRO A 191 8.71 -19.37 -16.45
C PRO A 191 8.32 -18.03 -17.09
N GLY A 192 7.57 -18.08 -18.19
CA GLY A 192 7.28 -16.90 -19.00
C GLY A 192 8.52 -16.25 -19.60
N ALA A 193 8.45 -14.93 -19.75
CA ALA A 193 9.57 -14.15 -20.20
C ALA A 193 10.73 -14.24 -19.21
N ARG A 194 11.94 -14.44 -19.75
CA ARG A 194 13.17 -14.51 -18.95
C ARG A 194 14.19 -13.49 -19.40
N CYS A 195 14.99 -13.03 -18.46
CA CYS A 195 16.27 -12.39 -18.78
C CYS A 195 17.42 -13.23 -18.25
N THR A 196 18.00 -14.06 -19.11
CA THR A 196 19.16 -14.93 -18.77
C THR A 196 20.50 -14.22 -18.90
N GLU A 197 20.56 -13.15 -19.71
CA GLU A 197 21.77 -12.33 -19.94
C GLU A 197 21.87 -11.13 -18.97
N CYS A 198 20.93 -11.03 -18.02
CA CYS A 198 20.94 -10.02 -16.98
C CYS A 198 21.97 -10.36 -15.88
N SER A 199 22.25 -9.41 -14.98
CA SER A 199 23.16 -9.64 -13.84
C SER A 199 22.75 -10.84 -12.99
N ASN A 200 21.44 -11.09 -12.87
CA ASN A 200 20.85 -12.31 -12.36
C ASN A 200 19.76 -12.78 -13.33
N THR A 201 19.51 -14.08 -13.36
CA THR A 201 18.38 -14.62 -14.12
C THR A 201 17.09 -14.12 -13.49
N LEU A 202 16.22 -13.53 -14.31
CA LEU A 202 14.87 -13.10 -13.92
C LEU A 202 13.84 -13.96 -14.65
N CYS A 203 12.78 -14.38 -13.96
CA CYS A 203 11.64 -15.09 -14.54
C CYS A 203 10.35 -14.32 -14.27
N GLU A 204 9.47 -14.25 -15.28
CA GLU A 204 8.26 -13.43 -15.25
C GLU A 204 7.29 -13.89 -14.16
N ASP A 205 7.11 -15.19 -14.03
CA ASP A 205 6.22 -15.82 -13.06
C ASP A 205 6.56 -15.39 -11.63
N GLU A 206 7.83 -15.41 -11.24
CA GLU A 206 8.27 -15.02 -9.90
C GLU A 206 7.86 -13.59 -9.50
N TYR A 207 8.18 -12.64 -10.37
CA TYR A 207 7.91 -11.23 -10.12
C TYR A 207 6.42 -10.88 -10.27
N ALA A 208 5.72 -11.51 -11.23
CA ALA A 208 4.28 -11.37 -11.36
C ALA A 208 3.56 -11.95 -10.13
N TYR A 209 4.04 -13.08 -9.61
CA TYR A 209 3.48 -13.76 -8.45
C TYR A 209 3.65 -12.95 -7.16
N ASP A 210 4.84 -12.40 -6.89
CA ASP A 210 5.04 -11.55 -5.71
C ASP A 210 4.12 -10.30 -5.73
N VAL A 211 3.98 -9.64 -6.89
CA VAL A 211 3.04 -8.52 -7.05
C VAL A 211 1.58 -8.97 -6.85
N CYS A 212 1.22 -10.18 -7.32
CA CYS A 212 -0.09 -10.76 -7.08
C CYS A 212 -0.37 -10.99 -5.59
N LEU A 213 0.60 -11.51 -4.84
CA LEU A 213 0.45 -11.74 -3.40
C LEU A 213 0.28 -10.43 -2.63
N ARG A 214 1.10 -9.41 -2.95
CA ARG A 214 0.97 -8.06 -2.36
C ARG A 214 -0.40 -7.43 -2.67
N LEU A 215 -0.88 -7.56 -3.90
CA LEU A 215 -2.21 -7.09 -4.29
C LEU A 215 -3.33 -7.85 -3.56
N ALA A 216 -3.22 -9.17 -3.48
CA ALA A 216 -4.18 -10.01 -2.78
C ALA A 216 -4.25 -9.64 -1.29
N ARG A 217 -3.10 -9.43 -0.65
CA ARG A 217 -3.01 -8.99 0.75
C ARG A 217 -3.68 -7.63 0.95
N GLU A 218 -3.45 -6.67 0.05
CA GLU A 218 -4.08 -5.35 0.14
C GLU A 218 -5.61 -5.44 0.00
N LEU A 219 -6.12 -6.20 -0.98
CA LEU A 219 -7.56 -6.43 -1.16
C LEU A 219 -8.20 -7.11 0.06
N ILE A 220 -7.56 -8.14 0.63
CA ILE A 220 -8.03 -8.82 1.84
C ILE A 220 -8.06 -7.85 3.02
N SER A 221 -7.06 -6.97 3.15
CA SER A 221 -7.03 -5.96 4.22
C SER A 221 -8.23 -5.00 4.19
N HIS A 222 -8.96 -4.94 3.08
CA HIS A 222 -10.18 -4.15 2.91
C HIS A 222 -11.47 -4.99 2.87
N GLY A 223 -11.41 -6.24 3.33
CA GLY A 223 -12.57 -7.13 3.50
C GLY A 223 -13.00 -7.87 2.23
N ALA A 224 -12.19 -7.85 1.17
CA ALA A 224 -12.49 -8.56 -0.07
C ALA A 224 -12.34 -10.08 0.08
N LYS A 225 -13.17 -10.85 -0.65
CA LYS A 225 -12.92 -12.27 -0.86
C LYS A 225 -11.95 -12.45 -2.02
N VAL A 226 -10.72 -12.86 -1.75
CA VAL A 226 -9.68 -13.03 -2.77
C VAL A 226 -9.38 -14.51 -3.02
N HIS A 227 -9.18 -14.85 -4.29
CA HIS A 227 -8.68 -16.14 -4.75
C HIS A 227 -7.43 -15.91 -5.60
N VAL A 228 -6.28 -16.37 -5.11
CA VAL A 228 -5.05 -16.41 -5.89
C VAL A 228 -5.10 -17.71 -6.71
N VAL A 229 -5.02 -17.61 -8.03
CA VAL A 229 -5.31 -18.74 -8.93
C VAL A 229 -4.09 -19.63 -9.16
N ILE A 230 -2.91 -19.02 -9.27
CA ILE A 230 -1.62 -19.71 -9.30
C ILE A 230 -0.99 -19.52 -7.93
N GLU A 231 -0.71 -20.62 -7.24
CA GLU A 231 -0.22 -20.67 -5.87
C GLU A 231 1.12 -21.38 -5.84
N ASP A 232 2.12 -20.71 -5.29
CA ASP A 232 3.32 -21.33 -4.75
C ASP A 232 3.18 -21.36 -3.22
N LYS A 233 3.47 -22.48 -2.59
CA LYS A 233 3.35 -22.60 -1.13
C LYS A 233 4.66 -22.34 -0.40
N ASN A 234 5.79 -22.45 -1.11
CA ASN A 234 7.12 -22.22 -0.55
C ASN A 234 7.50 -20.72 -0.71
N ASP A 235 6.92 -20.04 -1.70
CA ASP A 235 7.21 -18.64 -2.00
C ASP A 235 6.10 -17.68 -1.53
N GLY A 236 6.33 -17.06 -0.37
CA GLY A 236 5.47 -16.00 0.16
C GLY A 236 5.70 -14.64 -0.51
N ILE A 237 5.27 -13.58 0.18
CA ILE A 237 5.71 -12.22 -0.16
C ILE A 237 7.21 -12.11 0.17
N ARG A 238 8.03 -11.77 -0.82
CA ARG A 238 9.50 -11.76 -0.73
C ARG A 238 10.02 -10.33 -0.82
N ASP A 239 11.02 -10.02 0.02
CA ASP A 239 11.68 -8.72 0.04
C ASP A 239 13.01 -8.70 -0.72
N ASP A 240 13.47 -9.87 -1.18
CA ASP A 240 14.69 -10.03 -1.96
C ASP A 240 14.60 -9.34 -3.32
N GLU A 241 15.75 -8.87 -3.81
CA GLU A 241 15.81 -8.22 -5.12
C GLU A 241 15.68 -9.22 -6.27
N TYR A 242 16.36 -10.36 -6.11
CA TYR A 242 16.42 -11.44 -7.06
C TYR A 242 15.67 -12.63 -6.51
N LEU A 243 14.56 -12.96 -7.15
CA LEU A 243 13.70 -14.07 -6.79
C LEU A 243 14.21 -15.31 -7.53
N GLU A 244 14.39 -16.42 -6.82
CA GLU A 244 14.80 -17.67 -7.44
C GLU A 244 13.73 -18.11 -8.43
N CYS A 245 14.13 -18.50 -9.64
CA CYS A 245 13.20 -19.06 -10.59
C CYS A 245 12.96 -20.53 -10.26
N ASP A 246 11.72 -20.92 -10.01
CA ASP A 246 11.37 -22.33 -9.85
C ASP A 246 10.27 -22.80 -10.83
N THR A 247 9.65 -23.95 -10.54
CA THR A 247 8.61 -24.53 -11.39
C THR A 247 7.52 -25.25 -10.58
N ASP A 248 7.39 -24.93 -9.29
CA ASP A 248 6.63 -25.74 -8.34
C ASP A 248 5.16 -25.32 -8.22
N GLU A 249 4.78 -24.21 -8.85
CA GLU A 249 3.49 -23.56 -8.67
C GLU A 249 2.33 -24.40 -9.19
N LYS A 250 1.18 -24.21 -8.53
CA LYS A 250 -0.03 -24.98 -8.75
C LYS A 250 -1.19 -24.07 -9.05
N CYS A 251 -2.07 -24.51 -9.94
CA CYS A 251 -3.34 -23.84 -10.16
C CYS A 251 -4.33 -24.30 -9.08
N MET A 252 -4.49 -23.52 -8.00
CA MET A 252 -5.36 -23.84 -6.86
C MET A 252 -5.15 -25.27 -6.34
N GLY A 253 -3.88 -25.60 -6.07
CA GLY A 253 -3.46 -26.93 -5.60
C GLY A 253 -3.30 -28.01 -6.68
N ALA A 254 -3.79 -27.81 -7.91
CA ALA A 254 -3.59 -28.76 -9.01
C ALA A 254 -2.31 -28.47 -9.80
N LYS A 255 -1.60 -29.52 -10.22
CA LYS A 255 -0.41 -29.38 -11.08
C LYS A 255 -0.74 -28.61 -12.36
N ILE A 256 0.14 -27.68 -12.73
CA ILE A 256 0.01 -26.91 -13.97
C ILE A 256 0.43 -27.77 -15.18
N PRO A 257 -0.42 -27.90 -16.22
CA PRO A 257 -0.12 -28.69 -17.42
C PRO A 257 1.06 -28.17 -18.26
N LEU A 258 1.72 -29.04 -19.03
CA LEU A 258 2.77 -28.66 -19.99
C LEU A 258 2.22 -27.96 -21.25
N SER A 259 0.98 -28.26 -21.65
CA SER A 259 0.36 -27.63 -22.82
C SER A 259 -0.20 -26.26 -22.46
N GLN A 260 0.24 -25.22 -23.17
CA GLN A 260 -0.21 -23.84 -22.98
C GLN A 260 -1.74 -23.70 -23.01
N LYS A 261 -2.40 -24.27 -24.03
CA LYS A 261 -3.87 -24.22 -24.15
C LYS A 261 -4.56 -24.89 -22.96
N THR A 262 -4.01 -26.00 -22.46
CA THR A 262 -4.56 -26.70 -21.30
C THR A 262 -4.35 -25.90 -20.01
N ARG A 263 -3.19 -25.25 -19.82
CA ARG A 263 -2.95 -24.31 -18.71
C ARG A 263 -3.97 -23.17 -18.70
N LEU A 264 -4.15 -22.51 -19.84
CA LEU A 264 -5.07 -21.39 -19.98
C LEU A 264 -6.52 -21.84 -19.70
N LYS A 265 -6.93 -23.01 -20.22
CA LYS A 265 -8.24 -23.60 -19.93
C LYS A 265 -8.41 -23.93 -18.45
N GLN A 266 -7.38 -24.47 -17.80
CA GLN A 266 -7.40 -24.81 -16.36
C GLN A 266 -7.66 -23.57 -15.51
N ARG A 267 -6.89 -22.49 -15.72
CA ARG A 267 -7.04 -21.21 -15.00
C ARG A 267 -8.42 -20.60 -15.21
N ALA A 268 -8.85 -20.48 -16.47
CA ALA A 268 -10.17 -19.93 -16.79
C ALA A 268 -11.30 -20.77 -16.16
N SER A 269 -11.20 -22.10 -16.19
CA SER A 269 -12.19 -22.98 -15.59
C SER A 269 -12.24 -22.83 -14.06
N ALA A 270 -11.08 -22.72 -13.40
CA ALA A 270 -11.00 -22.50 -11.96
C ALA A 270 -11.72 -21.20 -11.55
N ILE A 271 -11.46 -20.10 -12.27
CA ILE A 271 -12.13 -18.81 -12.06
C ILE A 271 -13.63 -18.92 -12.33
N ASN A 272 -14.03 -19.52 -13.46
CA ASN A 272 -15.43 -19.58 -13.86
C ASN A 272 -16.27 -20.43 -12.89
N ASN A 273 -15.72 -21.52 -12.38
CA ASN A 273 -16.38 -22.36 -11.37
C ASN A 273 -16.67 -21.56 -10.09
N LEU A 274 -15.71 -20.78 -9.62
CA LEU A 274 -15.91 -19.89 -8.48
C LEU A 274 -16.88 -18.76 -8.80
N TYR A 275 -16.77 -18.17 -9.98
CA TYR A 275 -17.65 -17.08 -10.42
C TYR A 275 -19.13 -17.49 -10.36
N TYR A 276 -19.46 -18.64 -10.97
CA TYR A 276 -20.83 -19.15 -10.93
C TYR A 276 -21.27 -19.53 -9.51
N LYS A 277 -20.36 -20.04 -8.67
CA LYS A 277 -20.64 -20.34 -7.25
C LYS A 277 -21.01 -19.08 -6.47
N TYR A 278 -20.25 -17.99 -6.61
CA TYR A 278 -20.54 -16.73 -5.94
C TYR A 278 -21.76 -16.01 -6.54
N LYS A 279 -21.94 -16.09 -7.85
CA LYS A 279 -23.13 -15.54 -8.54
C LYS A 279 -24.41 -16.21 -8.04
N LYS A 280 -24.42 -17.53 -7.86
CA LYS A 280 -25.54 -18.27 -7.24
C LYS A 280 -25.84 -17.85 -5.80
N ARG A 281 -24.86 -17.27 -5.10
CA ARG A 281 -25.00 -16.73 -3.73
C ARG A 281 -25.36 -15.24 -3.71
N GLY A 282 -25.67 -14.64 -4.87
CA GLY A 282 -26.06 -13.22 -4.98
C GLY A 282 -24.90 -12.23 -5.09
N ILE A 283 -23.64 -12.69 -5.19
CA ILE A 283 -22.48 -11.81 -5.37
C ILE A 283 -22.38 -11.37 -6.84
N THR A 284 -22.57 -10.08 -7.07
CA THR A 284 -22.55 -9.46 -8.41
C THR A 284 -21.22 -8.83 -8.76
N GLU A 285 -20.49 -8.29 -7.78
CA GLU A 285 -19.18 -7.66 -7.97
C GLU A 285 -18.06 -8.69 -7.91
N GLN A 286 -17.62 -9.12 -9.09
CA GLN A 286 -16.55 -10.10 -9.25
C GLN A 286 -15.57 -9.67 -10.33
N VAL A 287 -14.29 -9.58 -9.98
CA VAL A 287 -13.22 -9.03 -10.85
C VAL A 287 -12.05 -10.01 -10.97
N ALA A 288 -11.53 -10.19 -12.17
CA ALA A 288 -10.32 -10.96 -12.43
C ALA A 288 -9.19 -10.06 -12.95
N ILE A 289 -7.97 -10.29 -12.50
CA ILE A 289 -6.77 -9.64 -13.02
C ILE A 289 -5.71 -10.67 -13.35
N MET A 290 -5.15 -10.57 -14.55
CA MET A 290 -4.04 -11.39 -15.04
C MET A 290 -2.80 -10.53 -15.07
N VAL A 291 -1.83 -10.80 -14.20
CA VAL A 291 -0.62 -10.00 -14.01
C VAL A 291 0.54 -10.70 -14.69
N HIS A 292 1.22 -9.98 -15.59
CA HIS A 292 2.30 -10.48 -16.42
C HIS A 292 3.48 -9.50 -16.46
N VAL A 293 4.62 -9.98 -16.95
CA VAL A 293 5.81 -9.18 -17.21
C VAL A 293 6.28 -9.47 -18.64
N ASP A 294 6.05 -8.52 -19.54
CA ASP A 294 6.40 -8.66 -20.95
C ASP A 294 7.92 -8.71 -21.20
N SER A 295 8.28 -9.13 -22.41
CA SER A 295 9.62 -8.93 -22.96
C SER A 295 9.56 -8.43 -24.40
N TYR A 296 10.49 -7.54 -24.74
CA TYR A 296 10.75 -7.15 -26.13
C TYR A 296 12.12 -7.62 -26.58
N ASN A 297 12.25 -7.91 -27.88
CA ASN A 297 13.54 -8.23 -28.49
C ASN A 297 14.56 -7.09 -28.33
N ASP A 298 14.08 -5.85 -28.37
CA ASP A 298 14.88 -4.66 -28.08
C ASP A 298 14.95 -4.46 -26.56
N GLU A 299 16.09 -4.80 -25.97
CA GLU A 299 16.39 -4.63 -24.55
C GLU A 299 16.44 -3.15 -24.11
N LYS A 300 16.65 -2.20 -25.03
CA LYS A 300 16.64 -0.76 -24.72
C LYS A 300 15.23 -0.20 -24.66
N ARG A 301 14.25 -0.94 -25.16
CA ARG A 301 12.85 -0.52 -25.18
C ARG A 301 12.26 -0.53 -23.77
N ARG A 302 11.96 0.65 -23.28
CA ARG A 302 11.18 0.87 -22.05
C ARG A 302 9.72 0.51 -22.29
N GLN A 303 9.11 -0.10 -21.28
CA GLN A 303 7.71 -0.45 -21.22
C GLN A 303 7.14 -0.03 -19.86
N ASP A 304 6.32 1.01 -19.88
CA ASP A 304 5.48 1.35 -18.74
C ASP A 304 4.34 0.36 -18.62
N VAL A 305 3.78 0.24 -17.42
CA VAL A 305 2.62 -0.64 -17.17
C VAL A 305 1.51 -0.36 -18.18
N TYR A 306 0.88 -1.39 -18.73
CA TYR A 306 -0.22 -1.22 -19.67
C TYR A 306 -1.26 -2.33 -19.51
N PHE A 307 -2.43 -2.09 -20.10
CA PHE A 307 -3.63 -2.89 -19.84
C PHE A 307 -4.30 -3.35 -21.12
N TYR A 308 -4.69 -4.63 -21.12
CA TYR A 308 -5.60 -5.19 -22.10
C TYR A 308 -6.96 -5.52 -21.49
N HIS A 309 -8.01 -5.41 -22.30
CA HIS A 309 -9.37 -5.78 -21.92
C HIS A 309 -10.07 -6.59 -23.02
N HIS A 310 -11.15 -7.28 -22.67
CA HIS A 310 -12.01 -7.95 -23.64
C HIS A 310 -12.68 -6.96 -24.59
N LYS A 311 -12.71 -7.24 -25.90
CA LYS A 311 -13.14 -6.31 -26.95
C LYS A 311 -14.57 -5.78 -26.75
N SER A 312 -15.51 -6.62 -26.33
CA SER A 312 -16.92 -6.25 -26.18
C SER A 312 -17.36 -5.93 -24.74
N SER A 313 -16.50 -6.12 -23.74
CA SER A 313 -16.88 -5.94 -22.33
C SER A 313 -16.70 -4.48 -21.90
N LYS A 314 -17.82 -3.76 -21.74
CA LYS A 314 -17.81 -2.36 -21.26
C LYS A 314 -17.24 -2.23 -19.86
N SER A 315 -17.55 -3.15 -18.95
CA SER A 315 -17.01 -3.13 -17.57
C SER A 315 -15.51 -3.39 -17.55
N SER A 316 -15.01 -4.33 -18.37
CA SER A 316 -13.58 -4.61 -18.46
C SER A 316 -12.79 -3.44 -19.06
N LYS A 317 -13.39 -2.75 -20.04
CA LYS A 317 -12.82 -1.52 -20.59
C LYS A 317 -12.71 -0.43 -19.52
N ARG A 318 -13.79 -0.17 -18.75
CA ARG A 318 -13.77 0.81 -17.64
C ARG A 318 -12.73 0.47 -16.58
N LEU A 319 -12.62 -0.81 -16.20
CA LEU A 319 -11.59 -1.29 -15.28
C LEU A 319 -10.17 -0.97 -15.80
N ALA A 320 -9.89 -1.30 -17.07
CA ALA A 320 -8.59 -1.03 -17.67
C ALA A 320 -8.29 0.48 -17.78
N GLU A 321 -9.30 1.31 -18.08
CA GLU A 321 -9.18 2.77 -18.10
C GLU A 321 -8.93 3.37 -16.71
N SER A 322 -9.63 2.87 -15.68
CA SER A 322 -9.39 3.26 -14.28
C SER A 322 -7.96 2.97 -13.85
N LEU A 323 -7.51 1.73 -14.08
CA LEU A 323 -6.13 1.32 -13.83
C LEU A 323 -5.11 2.20 -14.57
N HIS A 324 -5.33 2.45 -15.86
CA HIS A 324 -4.46 3.31 -16.65
C HIS A 324 -4.38 4.74 -16.08
N ASN A 325 -5.51 5.32 -15.69
CA ASN A 325 -5.56 6.65 -15.09
C ASN A 325 -4.83 6.69 -13.74
N THR A 326 -5.04 5.69 -12.87
CA THR A 326 -4.30 5.57 -11.61
C THR A 326 -2.80 5.52 -11.86
N PHE A 327 -2.33 4.67 -12.78
CA PHE A 327 -0.91 4.58 -13.09
C PHE A 327 -0.36 5.89 -13.67
N LYS A 328 -1.10 6.56 -14.55
CA LYS A 328 -0.74 7.88 -15.08
C LYS A 328 -0.54 8.90 -13.96
N GLU A 329 -1.46 8.98 -13.01
CA GLU A 329 -1.38 9.89 -11.87
C GLU A 329 -0.18 9.57 -10.96
N LYS A 330 0.04 8.29 -10.67
CA LYS A 330 1.15 7.85 -9.82
C LYS A 330 2.49 8.09 -10.48
N TYR A 331 2.64 7.81 -11.76
CA TYR A 331 3.84 8.15 -12.52
C TYR A 331 4.10 9.65 -12.52
N ASN A 332 3.08 10.49 -12.73
CA ASN A 332 3.24 11.95 -12.67
C ASN A 332 3.70 12.43 -11.29
N TYR A 333 3.24 11.78 -10.22
CA TYR A 333 3.60 12.14 -8.85
C TYR A 333 5.03 11.69 -8.47
N TYR A 334 5.33 10.40 -8.69
CA TYR A 334 6.60 9.78 -8.24
C TYR A 334 7.74 9.91 -9.25
N GLN A 335 7.45 10.07 -10.55
CA GLN A 335 8.43 10.17 -11.63
C GLN A 335 8.22 11.44 -12.45
N LYS A 336 8.30 12.59 -11.77
CA LYS A 336 8.12 13.92 -12.38
C LYS A 336 8.95 14.05 -13.66
N ASN A 337 8.34 14.56 -14.72
CA ASN A 337 8.94 14.81 -16.04
C ASN A 337 9.30 13.56 -16.89
N ARG A 338 9.19 12.32 -16.38
CA ARG A 338 9.35 11.10 -17.21
C ARG A 338 8.15 10.88 -18.15
N GLY A 339 6.95 11.25 -17.67
CA GLY A 339 5.68 10.92 -18.31
C GLY A 339 5.28 9.45 -18.14
N TYR A 340 4.10 9.09 -18.62
CA TYR A 340 3.59 7.71 -18.61
C TYR A 340 3.13 7.34 -20.02
N LYS A 341 3.72 6.26 -20.57
CA LYS A 341 3.51 5.78 -21.93
C LYS A 341 2.72 4.46 -21.99
N GLY A 342 2.19 4.01 -20.85
CA GLY A 342 1.25 2.90 -20.80
C GLY A 342 0.00 3.17 -21.63
N PHE A 343 -0.72 2.12 -22.00
CA PHE A 343 -1.93 2.24 -22.83
C PHE A 343 -3.03 1.29 -22.39
N VAL A 344 -4.24 1.53 -22.91
CA VAL A 344 -5.37 0.60 -22.84
C VAL A 344 -5.71 0.14 -24.25
N LYS A 345 -5.77 -1.18 -24.48
CA LYS A 345 -6.20 -1.74 -25.77
C LYS A 345 -7.08 -2.97 -25.56
N SER A 346 -7.93 -3.29 -26.54
CA SER A 346 -8.55 -4.62 -26.57
C SER A 346 -7.60 -5.65 -27.16
N ARG A 347 -7.62 -6.89 -26.65
CA ARG A 347 -6.86 -8.00 -27.23
C ARG A 347 -7.59 -9.33 -27.02
N GLY A 348 -7.57 -10.20 -28.02
CA GLY A 348 -8.22 -11.51 -27.98
C GLY A 348 -7.43 -12.56 -27.20
N LEU A 349 -6.92 -12.21 -26.02
CA LEU A 349 -6.18 -13.15 -25.17
C LEU A 349 -7.14 -14.19 -24.58
N TYR A 350 -6.71 -15.45 -24.49
CA TYR A 350 -7.57 -16.55 -24.03
C TYR A 350 -8.22 -16.23 -22.67
N MET A 351 -7.42 -15.79 -21.70
CA MET A 351 -7.92 -15.49 -20.36
C MET A 351 -8.96 -14.37 -20.37
N LEU A 352 -8.85 -13.35 -21.24
CA LEU A 352 -9.86 -12.30 -21.38
C LEU A 352 -11.14 -12.77 -22.09
N ASN A 353 -11.01 -13.71 -23.03
CA ASN A 353 -12.14 -14.21 -23.82
C ASN A 353 -12.95 -15.31 -23.10
N PHE A 354 -12.31 -16.10 -22.24
CA PHE A 354 -12.90 -17.31 -21.65
C PHE A 354 -13.09 -17.23 -20.14
N THR A 355 -12.82 -16.09 -19.52
CA THR A 355 -13.13 -15.82 -18.10
C THR A 355 -14.45 -15.04 -18.00
N GLN A 356 -15.28 -15.37 -17.01
CA GLN A 356 -16.63 -14.81 -16.85
C GLN A 356 -16.73 -13.49 -16.07
N PRO A 357 -15.96 -13.26 -14.98
CA PRO A 357 -15.88 -11.97 -14.30
C PRO A 357 -15.53 -10.79 -15.21
N THR A 358 -15.74 -9.56 -14.71
CA THR A 358 -15.08 -8.38 -15.30
C THR A 358 -13.57 -8.58 -15.20
N SER A 359 -12.83 -8.45 -16.30
CA SER A 359 -11.43 -8.90 -16.33
C SER A 359 -10.49 -7.90 -17.00
N VAL A 360 -9.28 -7.80 -16.48
CA VAL A 360 -8.18 -7.01 -17.06
C VAL A 360 -6.91 -7.83 -17.09
N TYR A 361 -6.09 -7.61 -18.10
CA TYR A 361 -4.77 -8.19 -18.23
C TYR A 361 -3.75 -7.06 -18.16
N VAL A 362 -2.74 -7.17 -17.32
CA VAL A 362 -1.72 -6.14 -17.07
C VAL A 362 -0.34 -6.68 -17.36
N GLU A 363 0.48 -5.84 -17.98
CA GLU A 363 1.90 -6.09 -18.24
C GLU A 363 2.70 -5.05 -17.48
N LEU A 364 3.55 -5.49 -16.53
CA LEU A 364 4.16 -4.62 -15.53
C LEU A 364 5.44 -3.92 -16.01
N ALA A 365 6.18 -4.53 -16.91
CA ALA A 365 7.50 -4.07 -17.33
C ALA A 365 7.97 -4.83 -18.58
N ASN A 366 9.09 -4.38 -19.17
CA ASN A 366 9.90 -5.22 -20.05
C ASN A 366 11.02 -5.85 -19.20
N ILE A 367 10.97 -7.16 -18.97
CA ILE A 367 11.94 -7.86 -18.09
C ILE A 367 13.39 -7.76 -18.59
N ARG A 368 13.60 -7.52 -19.89
CA ARG A 368 14.94 -7.39 -20.50
C ARG A 368 15.51 -5.97 -20.39
N ASN A 369 14.71 -4.98 -20.05
CA ASN A 369 15.18 -3.60 -19.94
C ASN A 369 15.65 -3.30 -18.51
N SER A 370 16.94 -2.98 -18.34
CA SER A 370 17.56 -2.74 -17.03
C SER A 370 16.83 -1.68 -16.19
N ALA A 371 16.40 -0.59 -16.82
CA ALA A 371 15.69 0.46 -16.10
C ALA A 371 14.26 0.03 -15.70
N ASP A 372 13.63 -0.90 -16.42
CA ASP A 372 12.32 -1.45 -16.05
C ASP A 372 12.45 -2.56 -14.99
N GLN A 373 13.55 -3.30 -14.99
CA GLN A 373 13.87 -4.28 -13.94
C GLN A 373 13.88 -3.65 -12.56
N GLU A 374 14.36 -2.41 -12.42
CA GLU A 374 14.28 -1.64 -11.17
C GLU A 374 12.86 -1.61 -10.56
N ARG A 375 11.81 -1.67 -11.40
CA ARG A 375 10.41 -1.73 -10.96
C ARG A 375 10.03 -3.10 -10.38
N LEU A 376 10.69 -4.16 -10.85
CA LEU A 376 10.44 -5.54 -10.48
C LEU A 376 11.33 -5.98 -9.32
N ILE A 377 12.64 -5.70 -9.37
CA ILE A 377 13.60 -6.21 -8.38
C ILE A 377 13.45 -5.52 -7.03
N LYS A 378 13.06 -4.24 -6.97
CA LYS A 378 12.87 -3.58 -5.68
C LYS A 378 11.53 -3.98 -5.05
N ALA A 379 11.56 -4.61 -3.88
CA ALA A 379 10.38 -4.98 -3.11
C ALA A 379 9.41 -3.81 -2.88
N SER A 380 9.94 -2.62 -2.56
CA SER A 380 9.14 -1.40 -2.41
C SER A 380 8.44 -0.95 -3.69
N ASN A 381 9.01 -1.23 -4.86
CA ASN A 381 8.37 -0.98 -6.14
C ASN A 381 7.29 -2.03 -6.46
N ARG A 382 7.51 -3.31 -6.11
CA ARG A 382 6.46 -4.35 -6.20
C ARG A 382 5.26 -4.03 -5.31
N GLU A 383 5.53 -3.53 -4.10
CA GLU A 383 4.50 -3.01 -3.19
C GLU A 383 3.75 -1.81 -3.78
N ALA A 384 4.46 -0.87 -4.40
CA ALA A 384 3.84 0.27 -5.08
C ALA A 384 2.95 -0.19 -6.26
N LEU A 385 3.43 -1.12 -7.08
CA LEU A 385 2.65 -1.72 -8.16
C LEU A 385 1.35 -2.33 -7.63
N ALA A 386 1.43 -3.17 -6.60
CA ALA A 386 0.27 -3.79 -5.98
C ALA A 386 -0.74 -2.76 -5.45
N LYS A 387 -0.28 -1.72 -4.76
CA LYS A 387 -1.15 -0.64 -4.25
C LYS A 387 -1.80 0.16 -5.37
N TRP A 388 -1.09 0.43 -6.46
CA TRP A 388 -1.66 1.18 -7.59
C TRP A 388 -2.66 0.32 -8.37
N LEU A 389 -2.41 -0.98 -8.49
CA LEU A 389 -3.40 -1.93 -9.00
C LEU A 389 -4.65 -1.95 -8.13
N TYR A 390 -4.50 -2.06 -6.81
CA TYR A 390 -5.61 -1.99 -5.85
C TYR A 390 -6.45 -0.71 -6.06
N GLU A 391 -5.81 0.47 -6.02
CA GLU A 391 -6.50 1.76 -6.17
C GLU A 391 -7.29 1.86 -7.48
N GLY A 392 -6.70 1.42 -8.60
CA GLY A 392 -7.38 1.43 -9.90
C GLY A 392 -8.50 0.39 -10.01
N MET A 393 -8.34 -0.78 -9.37
CA MET A 393 -9.34 -1.85 -9.36
C MET A 393 -10.55 -1.56 -8.47
N THR A 394 -10.47 -0.62 -7.54
CA THR A 394 -11.56 -0.32 -6.60
C THR A 394 -12.30 0.98 -6.94
N SER A 395 -11.96 1.65 -8.04
CA SER A 395 -12.43 3.01 -8.36
C SER A 395 -13.17 3.15 -9.71
N PHE A 396 -13.62 2.06 -10.35
CA PHE A 396 -14.03 2.00 -11.78
C PHE A 396 -15.54 1.86 -12.08
#